data_AF-A0A7C2IRP1-F1
#
_entry.id   AF-A0A7C2IRP1-F1
#
_cell.length_a   1.000
_cell.length_b   1.000
_cell.length_c   1.000
_cell.angle_alpha   90.00
_cell.angle_beta   90.00
_cell.angle_gamma   90.00
#
_symmetry.space_group_name_H-M   'P 1'
#
loop_
_entity.id
_entity.type
_entity.pdbx_description
1 polymer ?
#
loop_
_entity_poly.entity_id
_entity_poly.type
_entity_poly.pdbx_seq_one_letter_code
_entity_poly.pdbx_strand_id
1 'polypeptide(L)'
;MEMNHLDSGMRLKVAGFLTALTLSLSALHAQVPVDVWMSADDQYDLYVGDASGSSLTYIGGFLGWGTATNYTFTAGPTDYLYVVARDIAAVVWGLGGYVKIGSGPSVPILPGTGWDAVWIGNSLSMPTQATVSSWIANANMNSLWAPVVSGTAVPGFGLPNFYGSLPALGSIWQNIPGTRDQQPYDMILFRYPVPEPASLLALGAGLTGLLGLRRRCRK
;
A
#
# COMPACT_ATOMS: atom_id res chain seq x y z
N MET A 1 -19.27 14.10 -58.28
CA MET A 1 -18.38 14.76 -57.30
C MET A 1 -18.83 14.31 -55.93
N GLU A 2 -18.53 13.06 -55.58
CA GLU A 2 -19.11 12.39 -54.40
C GLU A 2 -18.12 11.34 -53.89
N MET A 3 -16.99 11.79 -53.38
CA MET A 3 -15.99 10.97 -52.69
C MET A 3 -15.38 11.90 -51.64
N ASN A 4 -15.90 11.89 -50.41
CA ASN A 4 -15.22 12.49 -49.24
C ASN A 4 -15.87 12.13 -47.89
N HIS A 5 -17.10 11.60 -47.84
CA HIS A 5 -17.79 11.36 -46.56
C HIS A 5 -17.32 10.11 -45.78
N LEU A 6 -16.69 9.13 -46.44
CA LEU A 6 -16.23 7.89 -45.80
C LEU A 6 -14.91 8.05 -45.01
N ASP A 7 -14.04 8.98 -45.39
CA ASP A 7 -12.71 9.15 -44.78
C ASP A 7 -12.78 9.94 -43.46
N SER A 8 -13.64 10.96 -43.39
CA SER A 8 -13.83 11.82 -42.20
C SER A 8 -14.31 11.05 -40.96
N GLY A 9 -15.19 10.06 -41.14
CA GLY A 9 -15.76 9.28 -40.05
C GLY A 9 -14.81 8.23 -39.44
N MET A 10 -13.75 7.83 -40.16
CA MET A 10 -12.73 6.91 -39.64
C MET A 10 -11.64 7.68 -38.88
N ARG A 11 -11.26 8.86 -39.37
CA ARG A 11 -10.29 9.76 -38.72
C ARG A 11 -10.77 10.24 -37.34
N LEU A 12 -12.06 10.58 -37.19
CA LEU A 12 -12.62 11.01 -35.91
C LEU A 12 -12.61 9.88 -34.85
N LYS A 13 -12.78 8.62 -35.27
CA LYS A 13 -12.77 7.44 -34.39
C LYS A 13 -11.37 7.08 -33.92
N VAL A 14 -10.40 7.16 -34.83
CA VAL A 14 -8.98 6.92 -34.53
C VAL A 14 -8.47 8.00 -33.57
N ALA A 15 -8.81 9.27 -33.80
CA ALA A 15 -8.48 10.37 -32.89
C ALA A 15 -9.11 10.18 -31.51
N GLY A 16 -10.41 9.85 -31.42
CA GLY A 16 -11.07 9.59 -30.13
C GLY A 16 -10.47 8.43 -29.35
N PHE A 17 -10.09 7.35 -30.04
CA PHE A 17 -9.42 6.19 -29.41
C PHE A 17 -8.01 6.54 -28.93
N LEU A 18 -7.22 7.27 -29.72
CA LEU A 18 -5.89 7.74 -29.34
C LEU A 18 -5.94 8.67 -28.13
N THR A 19 -6.90 9.59 -28.07
CA THR A 19 -7.09 10.49 -26.92
C THR A 19 -7.54 9.73 -25.67
N ALA A 20 -8.46 8.77 -25.80
CA ALA A 20 -8.85 7.93 -24.68
C ALA A 20 -7.67 7.09 -24.15
N LEU A 21 -6.88 6.53 -25.06
CA LEU A 21 -5.70 5.72 -24.73
C LEU A 21 -4.65 6.57 -24.00
N THR A 22 -4.29 7.75 -24.52
CA THR A 22 -3.32 8.63 -23.86
C THR A 22 -3.80 9.11 -22.50
N LEU A 23 -5.09 9.42 -22.34
CA LEU A 23 -5.66 9.77 -21.03
C LEU A 23 -5.61 8.60 -20.03
N SER A 24 -5.85 7.35 -20.48
CA SER A 24 -5.71 6.16 -19.63
C SER A 24 -4.26 5.85 -19.23
N LEU A 25 -3.28 6.08 -20.11
CA LEU A 25 -1.86 5.89 -19.79
C LEU A 25 -1.34 6.90 -18.76
N SER A 26 -1.82 8.15 -18.83
CA SER A 26 -1.49 9.19 -17.85
C SER A 26 -2.05 8.87 -16.46
N ALA A 27 -3.22 8.22 -16.40
CA ALA A 27 -3.82 7.80 -15.14
C ALA A 27 -3.09 6.61 -14.48
N LEU A 28 -2.43 5.75 -15.27
CA LEU A 28 -1.61 4.64 -14.75
C LEU A 28 -0.32 5.10 -14.06
N HIS A 29 0.16 6.30 -14.39
CA HIS A 29 1.32 6.94 -13.77
C HIS A 29 0.94 8.05 -12.79
N ALA A 30 -0.36 8.23 -12.52
CA ALA A 30 -0.81 9.26 -11.61
C ALA A 30 -0.40 8.88 -10.19
N GLN A 31 0.55 9.63 -9.64
CA GLN A 31 0.88 9.52 -8.24
C GLN A 31 -0.32 9.95 -7.38
N VAL A 32 -0.63 9.18 -6.34
CA VAL A 32 -1.67 9.50 -5.37
C VAL A 32 -1.02 9.99 -4.07
N PRO A 33 -1.58 11.02 -3.41
CA PRO A 33 -1.09 11.44 -2.11
C PRO A 33 -1.37 10.34 -1.08
N VAL A 34 -0.42 10.10 -0.19
CA VAL A 34 -0.51 9.12 0.89
C VAL A 34 -0.14 9.81 2.19
N ASP A 35 -1.04 9.70 3.17
CA ASP A 35 -0.81 10.14 4.55
C ASP A 35 -0.77 8.91 5.46
N VAL A 36 0.30 8.76 6.22
CA VAL A 36 0.49 7.65 7.14
C VAL A 36 0.80 8.18 8.52
N TRP A 37 -0.12 7.91 9.46
CA TRP A 37 0.13 8.09 10.88
C TRP A 37 0.54 6.75 11.46
N MET A 38 1.71 6.64 12.06
CA MET A 38 2.14 5.36 12.62
C MET A 38 3.03 5.50 13.83
N SER A 39 2.97 4.44 14.63
CA SER A 39 3.90 4.13 15.71
C SER A 39 4.08 2.62 15.73
N ALA A 40 5.29 2.16 15.99
CA ALA A 40 5.59 0.74 16.11
C ALA A 40 6.43 0.53 17.36
N ASP A 41 6.32 -0.65 17.93
CA ASP A 41 7.03 -0.90 19.16
C ASP A 41 8.52 -0.94 18.87
N ASP A 42 9.24 -0.24 19.72
CA ASP A 42 10.67 0.02 19.65
C ASP A 42 11.18 0.69 18.38
N GLN A 43 11.07 0.08 17.20
CA GLN A 43 11.59 0.68 15.98
C GLN A 43 10.81 0.27 14.73
N TYR A 44 10.64 1.22 13.81
CA TYR A 44 10.23 0.91 12.45
C TYR A 44 10.90 1.80 11.41
N ASP A 45 10.95 1.27 10.18
CA ASP A 45 11.24 2.01 8.96
C ASP A 45 10.08 1.81 7.97
N LEU A 46 9.64 2.91 7.36
CA LEU A 46 8.61 2.97 6.32
C LEU A 46 9.26 3.24 4.95
N TYR A 47 8.84 2.44 3.98
CA TYR A 47 9.21 2.56 2.58
C TYR A 47 7.97 2.56 1.70
N VAL A 48 8.11 3.10 0.49
CA VAL A 48 7.16 2.94 -0.60
C VAL A 48 7.88 2.38 -1.82
N GLY A 49 7.24 1.49 -2.57
CA GLY A 49 7.89 0.93 -3.75
C GLY A 49 7.03 -0.06 -4.52
N ASP A 50 7.56 -0.54 -5.63
CA ASP A 50 6.88 -1.54 -6.45
C ASP A 50 6.73 -2.89 -5.70
N ALA A 51 5.80 -3.72 -6.18
CA ALA A 51 5.50 -5.02 -5.58
C ALA A 51 6.71 -5.98 -5.52
N SER A 52 7.71 -5.80 -6.41
CA SER A 52 8.91 -6.64 -6.48
C SER A 52 9.99 -6.24 -5.48
N GLY A 53 9.90 -5.02 -4.93
CA GLY A 53 10.94 -4.40 -4.11
C GLY A 53 12.13 -3.86 -4.92
N SER A 54 12.03 -3.79 -6.25
CA SER A 54 13.14 -3.34 -7.12
C SER A 54 13.33 -1.82 -7.10
N SER A 55 12.21 -1.10 -6.93
CA SER A 55 12.16 0.33 -6.68
C SER A 55 11.59 0.54 -5.29
N LEU A 56 12.45 0.90 -4.33
CA LEU A 56 12.05 1.30 -2.98
C LEU A 56 12.52 2.73 -2.71
N THR A 57 11.72 3.48 -1.99
CA THR A 57 12.06 4.80 -1.48
C THR A 57 11.83 4.80 0.03
N TYR A 58 12.88 5.09 0.79
CA TYR A 58 12.75 5.30 2.23
C TYR A 58 11.99 6.60 2.51
N ILE A 59 10.92 6.51 3.30
CA ILE A 59 10.10 7.64 3.68
C ILE A 59 10.54 8.20 5.03
N GLY A 60 10.82 7.31 5.98
CA GLY A 60 11.18 7.68 7.34
C GLY A 60 11.04 6.52 8.30
N GLY A 61 11.43 6.73 9.54
CA GLY A 61 11.39 5.74 10.60
C GLY A 61 11.44 6.43 11.95
N PHE A 62 11.12 5.69 13.00
CA PHE A 62 11.10 6.23 14.35
C PHE A 62 11.51 5.16 15.36
N LEU A 63 11.99 5.63 16.52
CA LEU A 63 12.31 4.79 17.66
C LEU A 63 11.37 5.13 18.83
N GLY A 64 10.57 4.15 19.24
CA GLY A 64 9.72 4.19 20.42
C GLY A 64 8.24 4.44 20.14
N TRP A 65 7.43 4.17 21.17
CA TRP A 65 5.97 4.13 21.10
C TRP A 65 5.25 5.37 21.65
N GLY A 66 5.99 6.31 22.25
CA GLY A 66 5.40 7.47 22.93
C GLY A 66 4.72 8.50 22.02
N THR A 67 5.00 8.46 20.71
CA THR A 67 4.42 9.39 19.73
C THR A 67 4.15 8.70 18.41
N ALA A 68 3.09 9.14 17.75
CA ALA A 68 2.83 8.81 16.36
C ALA A 68 3.52 9.84 15.47
N THR A 69 4.16 9.35 14.42
CA THR A 69 4.72 10.21 13.37
C THR A 69 3.76 10.23 12.18
N ASN A 70 3.54 11.42 11.63
CA ASN A 70 2.83 11.57 10.36
C ASN A 70 3.82 11.69 9.21
N TYR A 71 3.63 10.86 8.19
CA TYR A 71 4.37 10.93 6.94
C TYR A 71 3.40 11.26 5.81
N THR A 72 3.74 12.27 5.01
CA THR A 72 3.00 12.63 3.81
C THR A 72 3.93 12.51 2.61
N PHE A 73 3.54 11.69 1.63
CA PHE A 73 4.30 11.44 0.41
C PHE A 73 3.35 11.11 -0.74
N THR A 74 3.89 10.77 -1.91
CA THR A 74 3.12 10.31 -3.06
C THR A 74 3.55 8.91 -3.48
N ALA A 75 2.63 8.11 -3.98
CA ALA A 75 2.85 6.72 -4.39
C ALA A 75 2.15 6.43 -5.72
N GLY A 76 2.66 5.48 -6.49
CA GLY A 76 1.98 4.95 -7.68
C GLY A 76 0.82 4.02 -7.32
N PRO A 77 -0.16 3.84 -8.22
CA PRO A 77 -1.37 3.03 -8.01
C PRO A 77 -1.13 1.50 -7.96
N THR A 78 0.12 1.08 -8.11
CA THR A 78 0.60 -0.31 -8.02
C THR A 78 1.70 -0.48 -6.98
N ASP A 79 2.04 0.60 -6.27
CA ASP A 79 3.04 0.56 -5.23
C ASP A 79 2.47 -0.12 -3.98
N TYR A 80 3.38 -0.47 -3.09
CA TYR A 80 3.11 -0.99 -1.77
C TYR A 80 3.79 -0.08 -0.76
N LEU A 81 3.12 0.11 0.38
CA LEU A 81 3.78 0.57 1.59
C LEU A 81 4.45 -0.64 2.22
N TYR A 82 5.71 -0.50 2.60
CA TYR A 82 6.45 -1.53 3.33
C TYR A 82 6.88 -0.97 4.67
N VAL A 83 6.62 -1.72 5.73
CA VAL A 83 7.04 -1.35 7.09
C VAL A 83 7.89 -2.48 7.64
N VAL A 84 9.15 -2.19 7.92
CA VAL A 84 9.98 -3.09 8.73
C VAL A 84 9.79 -2.65 10.17
N ALA A 85 9.23 -3.52 11.01
CA ALA A 85 9.19 -3.30 12.45
C ALA A 85 10.19 -4.22 13.14
N ARG A 86 10.85 -3.71 14.17
CA ARG A 86 11.80 -4.46 15.00
C ARG A 86 11.53 -4.20 16.47
N ASP A 87 11.30 -5.28 17.20
CA ASP A 87 11.21 -5.30 18.66
C ASP A 87 12.62 -5.49 19.25
N ILE A 88 13.02 -4.72 20.26
CA ILE A 88 14.33 -4.87 20.93
C ILE A 88 14.25 -5.51 22.32
N ALA A 89 13.05 -5.84 22.81
CA ALA A 89 12.77 -6.17 24.22
C ALA A 89 12.16 -7.56 24.50
N ALA A 90 12.02 -8.45 23.50
CA ALA A 90 11.57 -9.85 23.68
C ALA A 90 10.13 -10.02 24.21
N VAL A 91 9.27 -9.02 24.00
CA VAL A 91 7.86 -9.11 24.37
C VAL A 91 7.06 -9.13 23.07
N VAL A 92 5.78 -9.47 23.11
CA VAL A 92 4.92 -9.47 21.91
C VAL A 92 4.72 -8.02 21.49
N TRP A 93 4.91 -7.63 20.21
CA TRP A 93 4.68 -6.23 19.81
C TRP A 93 4.26 -5.97 18.36
N GLY A 94 3.76 -4.75 18.11
CA GLY A 94 2.93 -4.44 16.96
C GLY A 94 3.11 -3.07 16.31
N LEU A 95 2.46 -2.93 15.16
CA LEU A 95 2.36 -1.70 14.37
C LEU A 95 0.96 -1.12 14.53
N GLY A 96 0.83 0.16 14.90
CA GLY A 96 -0.46 0.84 15.06
C GLY A 96 -0.52 2.17 14.30
N GLY A 97 -1.73 2.57 13.92
CA GLY A 97 -1.97 3.87 13.29
C GLY A 97 -2.97 3.82 12.14
N TYR A 98 -2.77 4.67 11.13
CA TYR A 98 -3.68 4.88 10.02
C TYR A 98 -2.94 5.12 8.71
N VAL A 99 -3.54 4.64 7.62
CA VAL A 99 -3.15 4.95 6.25
C VAL A 99 -4.32 5.62 5.54
N LYS A 100 -4.06 6.71 4.85
CA LYS A 100 -5.03 7.37 3.97
C LYS A 100 -4.39 7.53 2.59
N ILE A 101 -5.14 7.12 1.56
CA ILE A 101 -4.68 7.13 0.17
C ILE A 101 -5.63 7.98 -0.66
N GLY A 102 -5.09 8.96 -1.36
CA GLY A 102 -5.85 9.91 -2.16
C GLY A 102 -6.88 10.67 -1.31
N SER A 103 -8.08 10.80 -1.86
CA SER A 103 -9.26 11.34 -1.17
C SER A 103 -10.03 10.27 -0.37
N GLY A 104 -9.47 9.07 -0.21
CA GLY A 104 -10.09 7.97 0.53
C GLY A 104 -10.22 8.23 2.04
N PRO A 105 -10.94 7.36 2.76
CA PRO A 105 -10.99 7.42 4.22
C PRO A 105 -9.63 7.04 4.83
N SER A 106 -9.39 7.50 6.06
CA SER A 106 -8.29 6.96 6.87
C SER A 106 -8.64 5.53 7.29
N VAL A 107 -7.83 4.57 6.87
CA VAL A 107 -7.97 3.15 7.18
C VAL A 107 -7.05 2.82 8.37
N PRO A 108 -7.57 2.25 9.46
CA PRO A 108 -6.74 1.87 10.60
C PRO A 108 -5.82 0.68 10.23
N ILE A 109 -4.62 0.69 10.78
CA ILE A 109 -3.65 -0.41 10.68
C ILE A 109 -4.09 -1.50 11.67
N LEU A 110 -4.88 -2.45 11.17
CA LEU A 110 -5.49 -3.54 11.93
C LEU A 110 -5.51 -4.84 11.11
N PRO A 111 -5.60 -6.01 11.76
CA PRO A 111 -5.84 -7.27 11.05
C PRO A 111 -7.09 -7.18 10.17
N GLY A 112 -7.00 -7.71 8.95
CA GLY A 112 -8.10 -7.72 7.98
C GLY A 112 -8.31 -6.41 7.20
N THR A 113 -7.51 -5.36 7.41
CA THR A 113 -7.64 -4.11 6.64
C THR A 113 -6.81 -4.05 5.36
N GLY A 114 -6.15 -5.16 4.98
CA GLY A 114 -5.36 -5.29 3.75
C GLY A 114 -3.85 -5.42 3.95
N TRP A 115 -3.40 -5.51 5.21
CA TRP A 115 -1.99 -5.74 5.53
C TRP A 115 -1.61 -7.22 5.45
N ASP A 116 -0.50 -7.49 4.77
CA ASP A 116 0.21 -8.77 4.82
C ASP A 116 1.50 -8.61 5.63
N ALA A 117 2.02 -9.72 6.16
CA ALA A 117 3.29 -9.76 6.86
C ALA A 117 4.12 -10.99 6.49
N VAL A 118 5.42 -10.88 6.71
CA VAL A 118 6.38 -11.98 6.68
C VAL A 118 7.38 -11.81 7.82
N TRP A 119 7.68 -12.90 8.52
CA TRP A 119 8.75 -12.93 9.51
C TRP A 119 10.10 -13.03 8.79
N ILE A 120 11.02 -12.14 9.14
CA ILE A 120 12.33 -12.05 8.49
C ILE A 120 13.41 -12.79 9.28
N GLY A 121 13.32 -12.79 10.60
CA GLY A 121 14.37 -13.25 11.48
C GLY A 121 14.79 -12.18 12.46
N ASN A 122 16.00 -12.33 12.98
CA ASN A 122 16.51 -11.56 14.10
C ASN A 122 17.71 -10.69 13.70
N SER A 123 17.74 -9.42 14.08
CA SER A 123 18.88 -8.52 13.78
C SER A 123 19.06 -7.42 14.81
N LEU A 124 20.30 -7.18 15.24
CA LEU A 124 20.64 -6.12 16.19
C LEU A 124 20.43 -4.69 15.65
N SER A 125 20.28 -4.53 14.33
CA SER A 125 20.13 -3.24 13.66
C SER A 125 19.01 -3.26 12.63
N MET A 126 18.44 -2.09 12.35
CA MET A 126 17.55 -1.92 11.20
C MET A 126 18.28 -2.25 9.90
N PRO A 127 17.59 -2.87 8.94
CA PRO A 127 18.18 -3.20 7.64
C PRO A 127 18.50 -1.95 6.82
N THR A 128 19.44 -2.10 5.89
CA THR A 128 19.56 -1.13 4.80
C THR A 128 18.40 -1.28 3.81
N GLN A 129 18.10 -0.24 3.03
CA GLN A 129 17.08 -0.32 1.98
C GLN A 129 17.35 -1.47 0.98
N ALA A 130 18.61 -1.74 0.64
CA ALA A 130 18.99 -2.85 -0.23
C ALA A 130 18.65 -4.22 0.40
N THR A 131 18.86 -4.35 1.71
CA THR A 131 18.48 -5.54 2.46
C THR A 131 16.96 -5.73 2.45
N VAL A 132 16.17 -4.67 2.68
CA VAL A 132 14.70 -4.73 2.60
C VAL A 132 14.24 -5.17 1.21
N SER A 133 14.85 -4.62 0.16
CA SER A 133 14.59 -5.03 -1.24
C SER A 133 14.81 -6.52 -1.45
N SER A 134 15.90 -7.07 -0.92
CA SER A 134 16.20 -8.50 -1.00
C SER A 134 15.19 -9.37 -0.24
N TRP A 135 14.68 -8.90 0.91
CA TRP A 135 13.66 -9.60 1.67
C TRP A 135 12.30 -9.63 0.96
N ILE A 136 11.90 -8.52 0.33
CA ILE A 136 10.68 -8.47 -0.49
C ILE A 136 10.79 -9.47 -1.65
N ALA A 137 11.92 -9.47 -2.37
CA ALA A 137 12.16 -10.40 -3.47
C ALA A 137 12.11 -11.87 -2.99
N ASN A 138 12.73 -12.17 -1.84
CA ASN A 138 12.69 -13.50 -1.25
C ASN A 138 11.28 -13.93 -0.81
N ALA A 139 10.52 -13.02 -0.18
CA ALA A 139 9.15 -13.28 0.25
C ALA A 139 8.21 -13.52 -0.94
N ASN A 140 8.40 -12.79 -2.04
CA ASN A 140 7.69 -13.02 -3.29
C ASN A 140 8.04 -14.37 -3.91
N MET A 141 9.34 -14.66 -4.06
CA MET A 141 9.83 -15.89 -4.69
C MET A 141 9.35 -17.15 -3.96
N ASN A 142 9.24 -17.08 -2.64
CA ASN A 142 8.83 -18.21 -1.80
C ASN A 142 7.38 -18.13 -1.32
N SER A 143 6.59 -17.17 -1.82
CA SER A 143 5.18 -16.97 -1.44
C SER A 143 4.96 -16.92 0.08
N LEU A 144 5.82 -16.18 0.79
CA LEU A 144 5.83 -16.12 2.25
C LEU A 144 4.86 -15.10 2.85
N TRP A 145 4.30 -14.22 2.02
CA TRP A 145 3.33 -13.24 2.46
C TRP A 145 2.06 -13.92 2.94
N ALA A 146 1.70 -13.65 4.19
CA ALA A 146 0.44 -14.08 4.77
C ALA A 146 -0.35 -12.84 5.23
N PRO A 147 -1.69 -12.87 5.16
CA PRO A 147 -2.50 -11.84 5.80
C PRO A 147 -2.10 -11.70 7.26
N VAL A 148 -2.01 -10.46 7.72
CA VAL A 148 -1.80 -10.20 9.14
C VAL A 148 -2.95 -10.82 9.93
N VAL A 149 -2.59 -11.67 10.90
CA VAL A 149 -3.53 -12.31 11.82
C VAL A 149 -3.39 -11.70 13.22
N SER A 150 -4.49 -11.68 13.98
CA SER A 150 -4.51 -11.06 15.32
C SER A 150 -3.77 -11.91 16.36
N GLY A 151 -2.94 -11.27 17.17
CA GLY A 151 -2.42 -11.82 18.43
C GLY A 151 -3.22 -11.32 19.65
N THR A 152 -3.27 -10.00 19.87
CA THR A 152 -4.09 -9.34 20.90
C THR A 152 -4.15 -7.84 20.60
N ALA A 153 -4.92 -7.40 19.61
CA ALA A 153 -5.14 -5.97 19.41
C ALA A 153 -5.82 -5.36 20.67
N VAL A 154 -5.04 -4.70 21.52
CA VAL A 154 -5.54 -3.95 22.68
C VAL A 154 -5.52 -2.47 22.33
N PRO A 155 -6.68 -1.83 22.11
CA PRO A 155 -6.73 -0.38 21.96
C PRO A 155 -6.04 0.32 23.14
N GLY A 156 -5.11 1.24 22.84
CA GLY A 156 -4.52 2.14 23.83
C GLY A 156 -3.43 1.55 24.74
N PHE A 157 -2.97 0.30 24.53
CA PHE A 157 -1.80 -0.20 25.25
C PHE A 157 -0.51 0.19 24.52
N GLY A 158 0.31 1.04 25.14
CA GLY A 158 1.61 1.48 24.61
C GLY A 158 1.54 2.46 23.42
N LEU A 159 0.45 2.47 22.65
CA LEU A 159 0.22 3.43 21.58
C LEU A 159 -0.20 4.82 22.13
N PRO A 160 0.08 5.91 21.38
CA PRO A 160 -0.51 7.21 21.68
C PRO A 160 -2.04 7.14 21.67
N ASN A 161 -2.71 7.87 22.55
CA ASN A 161 -4.18 7.90 22.60
C ASN A 161 -4.82 8.38 21.28
N PHE A 162 -4.09 9.20 20.52
CA PHE A 162 -4.53 9.75 19.25
C PHE A 162 -3.39 9.83 18.23
N TYR A 163 -3.76 9.64 16.97
CA TYR A 163 -2.95 9.86 15.77
C TYR A 163 -3.43 11.15 15.09
N GLY A 164 -3.05 12.29 15.66
CA GLY A 164 -3.65 13.58 15.31
C GLY A 164 -5.06 13.71 15.88
N SER A 165 -6.07 13.83 15.02
CA SER A 165 -7.50 13.84 15.43
C SER A 165 -8.16 12.46 15.41
N LEU A 166 -7.42 11.41 15.04
CA LEU A 166 -7.92 10.04 14.93
C LEU A 166 -7.67 9.27 16.24
N PRO A 167 -8.65 8.53 16.78
CA PRO A 167 -8.45 7.75 18.00
C PRO A 167 -7.53 6.55 17.76
N ALA A 168 -6.84 6.05 18.77
CA ALA A 168 -6.14 4.77 18.64
C ALA A 168 -7.13 3.59 18.66
N LEU A 169 -7.42 3.02 17.50
CA LEU A 169 -8.35 1.89 17.36
C LEU A 169 -7.71 0.51 17.59
N GLY A 170 -6.37 0.44 17.65
CA GLY A 170 -5.60 -0.78 17.91
C GLY A 170 -4.36 -0.88 17.02
N SER A 171 -3.73 -2.06 17.05
CA SER A 171 -2.52 -2.38 16.29
C SER A 171 -2.56 -3.79 15.73
N ILE A 172 -1.72 -4.01 14.74
CA ILE A 172 -1.33 -5.31 14.21
C ILE A 172 -0.29 -5.93 15.13
N TRP A 173 -0.56 -7.14 15.64
CA TRP A 173 0.38 -7.95 16.41
C TRP A 173 0.66 -9.20 15.62
N GLN A 174 1.85 -9.31 15.05
CA GLN A 174 2.22 -10.49 14.28
C GLN A 174 3.17 -11.33 15.12
N ASN A 175 2.65 -12.31 15.84
CA ASN A 175 3.50 -13.37 16.37
C ASN A 175 4.07 -14.19 15.19
N ILE A 176 5.24 -14.80 15.36
CA ILE A 176 5.83 -15.72 14.38
C ILE A 176 4.72 -16.70 13.91
N PRO A 177 4.43 -16.81 12.60
CA PRO A 177 3.47 -17.78 12.11
C PRO A 177 3.88 -19.19 12.57
N GLY A 178 3.14 -19.76 13.53
CA GLY A 178 3.43 -21.08 14.11
C GLY A 178 4.14 -21.03 15.46
N THR A 179 3.37 -20.84 16.55
CA THR A 179 3.61 -21.32 17.93
C THR A 179 4.94 -21.02 18.63
N ARG A 180 5.82 -20.16 18.10
CA ARG A 180 7.09 -19.80 18.77
C ARG A 180 6.97 -18.47 19.50
N ASP A 181 7.61 -18.41 20.66
CA ASP A 181 7.77 -17.17 21.42
C ASP A 181 8.66 -16.20 20.63
N GLN A 182 8.21 -14.95 20.51
CA GLN A 182 8.97 -13.85 19.89
C GLN A 182 10.30 -13.65 20.62
N GLN A 183 11.39 -13.48 19.88
CA GLN A 183 12.73 -13.24 20.42
C GLN A 183 13.06 -11.75 20.36
N PRO A 184 13.89 -11.22 21.28
CA PRO A 184 14.35 -9.84 21.18
C PRO A 184 15.11 -9.68 19.87
N TYR A 185 14.87 -8.58 19.15
CA TYR A 185 15.41 -8.27 17.83
C TYR A 185 14.73 -8.96 16.64
N ASP A 186 13.59 -9.62 16.87
CA ASP A 186 12.79 -10.13 15.77
C ASP A 186 12.27 -8.99 14.89
N MET A 187 12.33 -9.24 13.59
CA MET A 187 11.90 -8.31 12.56
C MET A 187 10.77 -8.92 11.75
N ILE A 188 9.79 -8.06 11.51
CA ILE A 188 8.63 -8.36 10.71
C ILE A 188 8.56 -7.32 9.60
N LEU A 189 8.37 -7.81 8.38
CA LEU A 189 8.13 -6.97 7.23
C LEU A 189 6.65 -7.02 6.91
N PHE A 190 5.98 -5.88 7.04
CA PHE A 190 4.60 -5.67 6.64
C PHE A 190 4.53 -5.06 5.25
N ARG A 191 3.46 -5.36 4.52
CA ARG A 191 3.12 -4.64 3.28
C ARG A 191 1.63 -4.29 3.21
N TYR A 192 1.34 -3.17 2.54
CA TYR A 192 -0.01 -2.71 2.25
C TYR A 192 -0.11 -2.22 0.80
N PRO A 193 -1.06 -2.73 -0.01
CA PRO A 193 -1.20 -2.28 -1.39
C PRO A 193 -1.72 -0.84 -1.45
N VAL A 194 -1.12 0.00 -2.28
CA VAL A 194 -1.69 1.30 -2.65
C VAL A 194 -2.71 1.04 -3.76
N PRO A 195 -4.03 1.14 -3.51
CA PRO A 195 -5.03 0.80 -4.50
C PRO A 195 -5.04 1.82 -5.64
N GLU A 196 -5.42 1.34 -6.83
CA GLU A 196 -5.65 2.22 -7.98
C GLU A 196 -6.73 3.27 -7.63
N PRO A 197 -6.52 4.55 -8.00
CA PRO A 197 -7.53 5.57 -7.76
C PRO A 197 -8.82 5.22 -8.51
N ALA A 198 -9.96 5.39 -7.83
CA ALA A 198 -11.29 5.02 -8.33
C ALA A 198 -11.65 5.63 -9.70
N SER A 199 -10.95 6.69 -10.12
CA SER A 199 -11.05 7.28 -11.45
C SER A 199 -10.69 6.31 -12.59
N LEU A 200 -9.77 5.36 -12.37
CA LEU A 200 -9.43 4.32 -13.36
C LEU A 200 -10.56 3.32 -13.55
N LEU A 201 -11.19 2.89 -12.46
CA LEU A 201 -12.39 2.03 -12.50
C LEU A 201 -13.56 2.73 -13.21
N ALA A 202 -13.76 4.02 -12.91
CA ALA A 202 -14.78 4.84 -13.57
C ALA A 202 -14.51 5.03 -15.08
N LEU A 203 -13.24 5.18 -15.48
CA LEU A 203 -12.83 5.27 -16.88
C LEU A 203 -13.10 3.94 -17.62
N GLY A 204 -12.74 2.81 -17.00
CA GLY A 204 -13.01 1.47 -17.54
C GLY A 204 -14.50 1.21 -17.74
N ALA A 205 -15.33 1.59 -16.76
CA ALA A 205 -16.79 1.51 -16.85
C ALA A 205 -17.37 2.45 -17.93
N GLY A 206 -16.83 3.66 -18.06
CA GLY A 206 -17.24 4.62 -19.10
C GLY A 206 -16.94 4.13 -20.51
N LEU A 207 -15.77 3.52 -20.74
CA LEU A 207 -15.38 2.95 -22.03
C LEU A 207 -16.24 1.73 -22.43
N THR A 208 -16.57 0.86 -21.48
CA THR A 208 -17.48 -0.27 -21.73
C THR A 208 -18.90 0.21 -22.05
N GLY A 209 -19.39 1.25 -21.37
CA GLY A 209 -20.67 1.90 -21.69
C GLY A 209 -20.72 2.46 -23.12
N LEU A 210 -19.65 3.13 -23.57
CA LEU A 210 -19.53 3.66 -24.93
C LEU A 210 -19.53 2.56 -26.01
N LEU A 211 -18.88 1.43 -25.76
CA LEU A 211 -18.92 0.26 -26.66
C LEU A 211 -20.31 -0.37 -26.73
N GLY A 212 -21.05 -0.39 -25.60
CA GLY A 212 -22.44 -0.88 -25.54
C GLY A 212 -23.42 -0.01 -26.36
N LEU A 213 -23.30 1.31 -26.28
CA LEU A 213 -24.13 2.25 -27.06
C LEU A 213 -23.91 2.10 -28.58
N ARG A 214 -22.70 1.75 -29.00
CA ARG A 214 -22.36 1.54 -30.42
C ARG A 214 -23.10 0.35 -31.06
N ARG A 215 -23.52 -0.65 -30.27
CA ARG A 215 -24.34 -1.76 -30.76
C ARG A 215 -25.81 -1.39 -30.93
N ARG A 216 -26.32 -0.38 -30.22
CA ARG A 216 -27.71 0.08 -30.33
C ARG A 216 -27.93 1.00 -31.53
N CYS A 217 -26.99 1.88 -31.87
CA CYS A 217 -27.11 2.77 -33.03
C CYS A 217 -26.84 2.10 -34.40
N ARG A 218 -26.66 0.77 -34.44
CA ARG A 218 -26.49 -0.02 -35.67
C ARG A 218 -27.70 -0.90 -36.01
N LYS A 219 -28.79 -0.77 -35.25
CA LYS A 219 -30.13 -1.21 -35.66
C LYS A 219 -30.91 0.00 -36.13
#